data_AF-A0A3C1CHS5-F1
#
_entry.id   AF-A0A3C1CHS5-F1
#
_cell.length_a   1.000
_cell.length_b   1.000
_cell.length_c   1.000
_cell.angle_alpha   90.00
_cell.angle_beta   90.00
_cell.angle_gamma   90.00
#
_symmetry.space_group_name_H-M   'P 1'
#
loop_
_entity.id
_entity.type
_entity.pdbx_description
1 polymer ?
#
loop_
_entity_poly.entity_id
_entity_poly.type
_entity_poly.pdbx_seq_one_letter_code
_entity_poly.pdbx_strand_id
1 'polypeptide(L)'
;MAAAVEVMQGFALGFAHRRPRQVWHRLNWIVDQARLFDETAGGALHDFLRWAELQSEGDGRTPSLGPPEADDDAVRVMTVHGAKGLEFPVVVLAGLERDDSAQRTDAVLWGEGGGAPEASFGWQLRSGGYETAAGVEKELDRLERVRLLYVAMTRARDHLVVGVHHKVRNGTPDNSQAAALEELCRAHPLLWRRLPDIDVEPALVGARVAASTNGHNGAHAPAAEEEALAARRWATELWEWTDRRAETIQRERALPVVTASGLSHDAAGDTGGPEGDGEKALGGGWQPLDGGRRSGEVGLDIGRAVHGTLAVVDLRTGLDARGVDAEAVARQRAASHGVADHADAVVRMVGAALSSPTVRRAADRRHHREAYLAMPLGSEDDPAVFEGFADLLVEDDDGLVIVDYKTDRIADDAALEALCERYGLQMASYAEAAEAATGRPVARAVLLFLSGVEPAERVLEGDALDRARDMARETTASLVSSF
;
A
#
# COMPACT_ATOMS: atom_id res chain seq x y z
N MET A 1 -17.10 4.12 25.39
CA MET A 1 -18.38 4.63 24.83
C MET A 1 -18.34 6.11 24.51
N ALA A 2 -18.09 7.02 25.47
CA ALA A 2 -18.06 8.47 25.19
C ALA A 2 -17.01 8.89 24.12
N ALA A 3 -15.77 8.38 24.21
CA ALA A 3 -14.74 8.62 23.19
C ALA A 3 -15.08 8.04 21.81
N ALA A 4 -15.80 6.91 21.75
CA ALA A 4 -16.27 6.32 20.50
C ALA A 4 -17.41 7.14 19.86
N VAL A 5 -18.22 7.81 20.69
CA VAL A 5 -19.30 8.72 20.24
C VAL A 5 -18.72 10.03 19.70
N GLU A 6 -17.68 10.60 20.32
CA GLU A 6 -16.97 11.78 19.79
C GLU A 6 -16.25 11.49 18.47
N VAL A 7 -15.60 10.32 18.36
CA VAL A 7 -14.98 9.83 17.12
C VAL A 7 -16.04 9.66 16.02
N MET A 8 -17.19 9.07 16.33
CA MET A 8 -18.31 8.96 15.39
C MET A 8 -18.90 10.31 14.97
N GLN A 9 -18.94 11.31 15.85
CA GLN A 9 -19.47 12.64 15.55
C GLN A 9 -18.52 13.44 14.64
N GLY A 10 -17.20 13.33 14.83
CA GLY A 10 -16.22 13.90 13.89
C GLY A 10 -16.25 13.21 12.51
N PHE A 11 -16.51 11.90 12.49
CA PHE A 11 -16.67 11.13 11.25
C PHE A 11 -17.96 11.53 10.50
N ALA A 12 -19.04 11.81 11.24
CA ALA A 12 -20.30 12.32 10.71
C ALA A 12 -20.18 13.73 10.08
N LEU A 13 -19.31 14.60 10.62
CA LEU A 13 -18.99 15.90 10.02
C LEU A 13 -18.27 15.76 8.66
N GLY A 14 -17.50 14.68 8.46
CA GLY A 14 -16.85 14.36 7.19
C GLY A 14 -17.82 13.92 6.08
N PHE A 15 -18.91 13.20 6.42
CA PHE A 15 -19.91 12.70 5.47
C PHE A 15 -20.67 13.79 4.71
N ALA A 16 -20.74 15.02 5.24
CA ALA A 16 -21.33 16.15 4.54
C ALA A 16 -20.41 16.70 3.42
N HIS A 17 -19.17 16.20 3.31
CA HIS A 17 -18.17 16.67 2.37
C HIS A 17 -17.86 15.62 1.29
N ARG A 18 -17.50 16.06 0.07
CA ARG A 18 -17.19 15.17 -1.08
C ARG A 18 -15.99 14.23 -0.85
N ARG A 19 -15.23 14.40 0.24
CA ARG A 19 -14.02 13.62 0.60
C ARG A 19 -13.95 13.40 2.12
N PRO A 20 -14.80 12.53 2.68
CA PRO A 20 -14.96 12.38 4.13
C PRO A 20 -13.67 11.98 4.85
N ARG A 21 -12.86 11.09 4.24
CA ARG A 21 -11.55 10.66 4.76
C ARG A 21 -10.57 11.82 4.94
N GLN A 22 -10.46 12.71 3.96
CA GLN A 22 -9.53 13.86 4.04
C GLN A 22 -9.93 14.85 5.14
N VAL A 23 -11.23 15.09 5.33
CA VAL A 23 -11.73 15.95 6.40
C VAL A 23 -11.45 15.30 7.77
N TRP A 24 -11.70 14.00 7.87
CA TRP A 24 -11.40 13.22 9.07
C TRP A 24 -9.92 13.29 9.47
N HIS A 25 -8.99 13.07 8.53
CA HIS A 25 -7.55 13.20 8.81
C HIS A 25 -7.16 14.60 9.29
N ARG A 26 -7.73 15.66 8.72
CA ARG A 26 -7.46 17.05 9.16
C ARG A 26 -7.94 17.28 10.59
N LEU A 27 -9.12 16.78 10.94
CA LEU A 27 -9.67 16.89 12.28
C LEU A 27 -8.80 16.13 13.30
N ASN A 28 -8.42 14.89 13.00
CA ASN A 28 -7.52 14.12 13.86
C ASN A 28 -6.16 14.78 14.02
N TRP A 29 -5.61 15.33 12.94
CA TRP A 29 -4.34 16.05 13.00
C TRP A 29 -4.41 17.26 13.94
N ILE A 30 -5.49 18.06 13.90
CA ILE A 30 -5.68 19.18 14.84
C ILE A 30 -5.77 18.66 16.28
N VAL A 31 -6.49 17.56 16.50
CA VAL A 31 -6.61 16.94 17.83
C VAL A 31 -5.24 16.46 18.34
N ASP A 32 -4.44 15.83 17.49
CA ASP A 32 -3.11 15.36 17.85
C ASP A 32 -2.16 16.53 18.12
N GLN A 33 -2.22 17.62 17.34
CA GLN A 33 -1.46 18.84 17.65
C GLN A 33 -1.88 19.45 18.99
N ALA A 34 -3.17 19.45 19.31
CA ALA A 34 -3.65 19.94 20.61
C ALA A 34 -3.13 19.07 21.78
N ARG A 35 -3.08 17.75 21.61
CA ARG A 35 -2.48 16.83 22.59
C ARG A 35 -0.99 17.05 22.76
N LEU A 36 -0.24 17.13 21.65
CA LEU A 36 1.20 17.42 21.69
C LEU A 36 1.49 18.77 22.36
N PHE A 37 0.67 19.79 22.09
CA PHE A 37 0.80 21.10 22.74
C PHE A 37 0.55 21.00 24.25
N ASP A 38 -0.45 20.26 24.68
CA ASP A 38 -0.74 20.03 26.10
C ASP A 38 0.41 19.29 26.81
N GLU A 39 1.00 18.30 26.15
CA GLU A 39 2.14 17.52 26.68
C GLU A 39 3.45 18.33 26.76
N THR A 40 3.69 19.25 25.82
CA THR A 40 4.97 19.96 25.70
C THR A 40 4.96 21.34 26.36
N ALA A 41 3.92 22.13 26.12
CA ALA A 41 3.80 23.50 26.62
C ALA A 41 2.82 23.59 27.79
N GLY A 42 1.75 22.80 27.77
CA GLY A 42 0.59 22.94 28.65
C GLY A 42 -0.13 24.29 28.49
N GLY A 43 -1.37 24.39 28.93
CA GLY A 43 -2.08 25.68 28.97
C GLY A 43 -3.57 25.61 28.74
N ALA A 44 -4.21 26.79 28.67
CA ALA A 44 -5.63 26.89 28.34
C ALA A 44 -5.85 26.91 26.82
N LEU A 45 -7.09 26.71 26.38
CA LEU A 45 -7.48 26.77 24.96
C LEU A 45 -6.96 28.03 24.24
N HIS A 46 -6.97 29.17 24.93
CA HIS A 46 -6.47 30.43 24.39
C HIS A 46 -4.96 30.39 24.06
N ASP A 47 -4.16 29.66 24.84
CA ASP A 47 -2.72 29.52 24.60
C ASP A 47 -2.45 28.63 23.39
N PHE A 48 -3.25 27.56 23.21
CA PHE A 48 -3.23 26.74 22.01
C PHE A 48 -3.62 27.54 20.75
N LEU A 49 -4.66 28.38 20.82
CA LEU A 49 -5.08 29.22 19.69
C LEU A 49 -3.99 30.22 19.29
N ARG A 50 -3.34 30.87 20.25
CA ARG A 50 -2.20 31.77 19.99
C ARG A 50 -1.02 31.02 19.37
N TRP A 51 -0.72 29.82 19.86
CA TRP A 51 0.32 28.98 19.27
C TRP A 51 -0.02 28.62 17.82
N ALA A 52 -1.26 28.23 17.54
CA ALA A 52 -1.72 27.89 16.20
C ALA A 52 -1.67 29.10 15.24
N GLU A 53 -2.05 30.28 15.71
CA GLU A 53 -1.90 31.54 14.96
C GLU A 53 -0.42 31.79 14.62
N LEU A 54 0.48 31.68 15.59
CA LEU A 54 1.93 31.84 15.36
C LEU A 54 2.50 30.81 14.37
N GLN A 55 2.01 29.57 14.39
CA GLN A 55 2.37 28.56 13.40
C GLN A 55 1.79 28.86 12.00
N SER A 56 0.63 29.53 11.93
CA SER A 56 0.05 29.95 10.65
C SER A 56 0.73 31.20 10.06
N GLU A 57 1.26 32.08 10.93
CA GLU A 57 1.95 33.32 10.55
C GLU A 57 3.43 33.10 10.21
N GLY A 58 4.07 32.13 10.86
CA GLY A 58 5.37 31.64 10.43
C GLY A 58 5.20 30.83 9.14
N ASP A 59 6.07 31.02 8.16
CA ASP A 59 6.20 30.17 6.95
C ASP A 59 6.63 28.71 7.28
N GLY A 60 6.42 28.29 8.53
CA GLY A 60 6.58 26.95 9.03
C GLY A 60 5.56 26.08 8.32
N ARG A 61 6.02 25.43 7.24
CA ARG A 61 5.35 24.30 6.60
C ARG A 61 4.92 23.32 7.68
N THR A 62 3.68 23.45 8.11
CA THR A 62 2.99 22.39 8.84
C THR A 62 3.13 21.14 7.97
N PRO A 63 3.62 20.01 8.50
CA PRO A 63 3.72 18.78 7.72
C PRO A 63 2.36 18.55 7.08
N SER A 64 2.32 18.54 5.74
CA SER A 64 1.14 18.06 5.05
C SER A 64 0.83 16.70 5.66
N LEU A 65 -0.44 16.45 5.96
CA LEU A 65 -0.95 15.09 6.15
C LEU A 65 -0.24 14.20 5.12
N GLY A 66 0.35 13.11 5.60
CA GLY A 66 1.17 12.22 4.78
C GLY A 66 0.47 11.85 3.47
N PRO A 67 1.22 11.33 2.48
CA PRO A 67 0.60 10.93 1.22
C PRO A 67 -0.62 10.05 1.48
N PRO A 68 -1.72 10.21 0.71
CA PRO A 68 -2.90 9.39 0.87
C PRO A 68 -2.51 7.91 0.87
N GLU A 69 -3.23 7.13 1.68
CA GLU A 69 -3.01 5.69 1.84
C GLU A 69 -3.04 4.99 0.47
N ALA A 70 -2.26 3.91 0.33
CA ALA A 70 -1.98 3.29 -0.97
C ALA A 70 -3.22 2.65 -1.63
N ASP A 71 -4.30 2.50 -0.86
CA ASP A 71 -5.61 1.94 -1.18
C ASP A 71 -6.67 2.98 -1.60
N ASP A 72 -6.33 4.27 -1.66
CA ASP A 72 -7.23 5.31 -2.18
C ASP A 72 -7.26 5.29 -3.73
N ASP A 73 -8.42 5.05 -4.35
CA ASP A 73 -8.62 5.11 -5.82
C ASP A 73 -8.60 6.58 -6.30
N ALA A 74 -7.41 7.17 -6.28
CA ALA A 74 -7.18 8.57 -6.60
C ALA A 74 -5.83 8.82 -7.28
N VAL A 75 -5.79 9.86 -8.13
CA VAL A 75 -4.53 10.38 -8.68
C VAL A 75 -3.75 11.09 -7.57
N ARG A 76 -2.54 10.59 -7.28
CA ARG A 76 -1.65 11.15 -6.27
C ARG A 76 -0.80 12.27 -6.85
N VAL A 77 -0.98 13.48 -6.32
CA VAL A 77 -0.14 14.65 -6.63
C VAL A 77 0.89 14.80 -5.53
N MET A 78 2.16 14.67 -5.87
CA MET A 78 3.28 14.77 -4.92
C MET A 78 4.48 15.48 -5.54
N THR A 79 5.43 15.88 -4.71
CA THR A 79 6.69 16.46 -5.18
C THR A 79 7.65 15.38 -5.63
N VAL A 80 8.58 15.72 -6.52
CA VAL A 80 9.66 14.80 -6.97
C VAL A 80 10.45 14.25 -5.79
N HIS A 81 10.73 15.09 -4.79
CA HIS A 81 11.41 14.68 -3.56
C HIS A 81 10.59 13.65 -2.76
N GLY A 82 9.29 13.86 -2.63
CA GLY A 82 8.38 12.93 -1.96
C GLY A 82 8.23 11.59 -2.68
N ALA A 83 8.51 11.55 -3.99
CA ALA A 83 8.48 10.33 -4.80
C ALA A 83 9.77 9.49 -4.72
N LYS A 84 10.85 10.02 -4.12
CA LYS A 84 12.15 9.33 -4.07
C LYS A 84 12.02 7.99 -3.34
N GLY A 85 12.42 6.90 -3.99
CA GLY A 85 12.33 5.54 -3.44
C GLY A 85 10.97 4.87 -3.63
N LEU A 86 9.98 5.59 -4.18
CA LEU A 86 8.69 5.03 -4.57
C LEU A 86 8.69 4.66 -6.05
N GLU A 87 7.77 3.79 -6.46
CA GLU A 87 7.55 3.39 -7.85
C GLU A 87 6.06 3.42 -8.17
N PHE A 88 5.72 3.82 -9.40
CA PHE A 88 4.33 3.91 -9.86
C PHE A 88 4.19 3.31 -11.27
N PRO A 89 3.11 2.58 -11.57
CA PRO A 89 2.83 2.07 -12.91
C PRO A 89 2.85 3.17 -13.97
N VAL A 90 2.20 4.30 -13.66
CA VAL A 90 2.11 5.47 -14.55
C VAL A 90 2.56 6.73 -13.79
N VAL A 91 3.44 7.52 -14.39
CA VAL A 91 3.87 8.82 -13.86
C VAL A 91 3.61 9.93 -14.88
N VAL A 92 2.96 11.00 -14.43
CA VAL A 92 2.74 12.22 -15.21
C VAL A 92 3.60 13.34 -14.62
N LEU A 93 4.54 13.85 -15.40
CA LEU A 93 5.37 15.00 -15.03
C LEU A 93 4.77 16.29 -15.60
N ALA A 94 4.38 17.18 -14.69
CA ALA A 94 3.81 18.50 -14.98
C ALA A 94 4.62 19.60 -14.29
N GLY A 95 4.45 20.86 -14.72
CA GLY A 95 5.15 22.01 -14.11
C GLY A 95 6.59 22.19 -14.59
N LEU A 96 6.97 21.57 -15.72
CA LEU A 96 8.31 21.64 -16.30
C LEU A 96 8.56 22.93 -17.11
N GLU A 97 7.52 23.75 -17.31
CA GLU A 97 7.52 25.02 -18.04
C GLU A 97 8.15 26.19 -17.27
N ARG A 98 8.51 25.98 -16.00
CA ARG A 98 9.02 27.04 -15.14
C ARG A 98 10.46 27.40 -15.52
N ASP A 99 10.63 28.61 -16.03
CA ASP A 99 11.94 29.23 -16.26
C ASP A 99 12.45 29.85 -14.95
N ASP A 100 13.31 29.11 -14.24
CA ASP A 100 13.89 29.53 -12.95
C ASP A 100 15.05 30.52 -13.09
N SER A 101 15.35 31.02 -14.29
CA SER A 101 16.31 32.13 -14.47
C SER A 101 15.91 33.42 -13.74
N ALA A 102 14.67 33.49 -13.24
CA ALA A 102 14.14 34.56 -12.40
C ALA A 102 14.25 34.31 -10.88
N GLN A 103 14.81 33.18 -10.43
CA GLN A 103 15.09 32.99 -9.01
C GLN A 103 16.12 34.02 -8.55
N ARG A 104 15.79 34.68 -7.43
CA ARG A 104 16.53 35.81 -6.87
C ARG A 104 17.99 35.39 -6.70
N THR A 105 18.92 36.16 -7.26
CA THR A 105 20.34 36.01 -6.91
C THR A 105 20.44 36.10 -5.40
N ASP A 106 20.92 35.03 -4.76
CA ASP A 106 21.08 35.03 -3.33
C ASP A 106 22.00 36.18 -2.91
N ALA A 107 21.55 36.93 -1.91
CA ALA A 107 22.27 38.10 -1.41
C ALA A 107 23.55 37.69 -0.69
N VAL A 108 23.64 36.42 -0.25
CA VAL A 108 24.78 35.85 0.47
C VAL A 108 25.01 34.43 -0.03
N LEU A 109 26.24 34.13 -0.42
CA LEU A 109 26.71 32.84 -0.90
C LEU A 109 27.90 32.38 -0.05
N TRP A 110 28.09 31.08 0.09
CA TRP A 110 29.21 30.52 0.84
C TRP A 110 30.28 30.02 -0.12
N GLY A 111 31.53 30.48 0.05
CA GLY A 111 32.66 29.96 -0.73
C GLY A 111 32.93 28.48 -0.44
N GLU A 112 33.52 27.77 -1.41
CA GLU A 112 33.86 26.34 -1.25
C GLU A 112 34.68 26.08 0.01
N GLY A 113 34.34 24.99 0.73
CA GLY A 113 35.10 24.54 1.91
C GLY A 113 34.77 25.25 3.24
N GLY A 114 33.68 26.03 3.31
CA GLY A 114 33.29 26.72 4.54
C GLY A 114 34.05 28.03 4.79
N GLY A 115 34.48 28.69 3.71
CA GLY A 115 35.12 30.01 3.75
C GLY A 115 34.17 31.13 4.20
N ALA A 116 34.68 32.37 4.24
CA ALA A 116 33.88 33.54 4.56
C ALA A 116 32.72 33.72 3.54
N PRO A 117 31.55 34.21 3.97
CA PRO A 117 30.42 34.44 3.08
C PRO A 117 30.73 35.58 2.10
N GLU A 118 30.35 35.38 0.84
CA GLU A 118 30.40 36.36 -0.23
C GLU A 118 29.01 36.99 -0.39
N ALA A 119 28.91 38.31 -0.55
CA ALA A 119 27.62 39.00 -0.52
C ALA A 119 27.45 39.98 -1.68
N SER A 120 26.20 40.15 -2.09
CA SER A 120 25.75 41.09 -3.11
C SER A 120 24.66 41.99 -2.55
N PHE A 121 24.93 43.29 -2.53
CA PHE A 121 23.98 44.34 -2.19
C PHE A 121 23.58 45.09 -3.48
N GLY A 122 23.14 44.32 -4.48
CA GLY A 122 22.80 44.80 -5.81
C GLY A 122 23.97 44.75 -6.80
N TRP A 123 23.76 45.27 -8.01
CA TRP A 123 24.76 45.20 -9.08
C TRP A 123 26.00 46.08 -8.82
N GLN A 124 25.90 47.02 -7.88
CA GLN A 124 26.90 48.07 -7.62
C GLN A 124 27.87 47.71 -6.50
N LEU A 125 27.49 46.81 -5.59
CA LEU A 125 28.28 46.46 -4.42
C LEU A 125 28.25 44.94 -4.23
N ARG A 126 29.34 44.31 -4.65
CA ARG A 126 29.57 42.85 -4.56
C ARG A 126 30.94 42.60 -3.95
N SER A 127 31.05 41.56 -3.14
CA SER A 127 32.35 41.08 -2.68
C SER A 127 33.14 40.46 -3.84
N GLY A 128 34.47 40.43 -3.71
CA GLY A 128 35.36 40.03 -4.81
C GLY A 128 35.17 38.59 -5.28
N GLY A 129 34.77 37.68 -4.39
CA GLY A 129 34.52 36.27 -4.71
C GLY A 129 33.10 35.98 -5.18
N TYR A 130 32.18 36.95 -5.14
CA TYR A 130 30.76 36.73 -5.39
C TYR A 130 30.47 36.13 -6.77
N GLU A 131 31.05 36.66 -7.85
CA GLU A 131 30.80 36.15 -9.21
C GLU A 131 31.25 34.69 -9.38
N THR A 132 32.34 34.32 -8.71
CA THR A 132 32.83 32.93 -8.75
C THR A 132 31.90 32.01 -7.97
N ALA A 133 31.52 32.41 -6.75
CA ALA A 133 30.57 31.66 -5.92
C ALA A 133 29.21 31.51 -6.62
N ALA A 134 28.70 32.57 -7.24
CA ALA A 134 27.44 32.56 -7.98
C ALA A 134 27.50 31.67 -9.23
N GLY A 135 28.65 31.65 -9.92
CA GLY A 135 28.88 30.75 -11.04
C GLY A 135 28.87 29.28 -10.62
N VAL A 136 29.50 28.95 -9.49
CA VAL A 136 29.50 27.59 -8.92
C VAL A 136 28.10 27.18 -8.48
N GLU A 137 27.40 28.01 -7.70
CA GLU A 137 26.04 27.74 -7.23
C GLU A 137 25.08 27.48 -8.41
N LYS A 138 25.15 28.34 -9.44
CA LYS A 138 24.34 28.19 -10.65
C LYS A 138 24.58 26.86 -11.36
N GLU A 139 25.82 26.36 -11.38
CA GLU A 139 26.15 25.07 -11.97
C GLU A 139 25.68 23.90 -11.09
N LEU A 140 25.84 24.01 -9.77
CA LEU A 140 25.30 23.03 -8.82
C LEU A 140 23.78 22.92 -8.93
N ASP A 141 23.08 24.05 -9.01
CA ASP A 141 21.63 24.10 -9.25
C ASP A 141 21.26 23.43 -10.56
N ARG A 142 22.05 23.68 -11.62
CA ARG A 142 21.81 23.03 -12.93
C ARG A 142 21.96 21.52 -12.83
N LEU A 143 23.00 21.04 -12.15
CA LEU A 143 23.22 19.61 -11.93
C LEU A 143 22.12 19.00 -11.07
N GLU A 144 21.66 19.71 -10.04
CA GLU A 144 20.57 19.25 -9.19
C GLU A 144 19.25 19.16 -9.94
N ARG A 145 18.94 20.12 -10.82
CA ARG A 145 17.78 20.03 -11.73
C ARG A 145 17.83 18.78 -12.59
N VAL A 146 18.99 18.43 -13.13
CA VAL A 146 19.16 17.19 -13.92
C VAL A 146 18.92 15.96 -13.05
N ARG A 147 19.42 15.93 -11.80
CA ARG A 147 19.19 14.83 -10.87
C ARG A 147 17.72 14.70 -10.48
N LEU A 148 17.03 15.80 -10.22
CA LEU A 148 15.60 15.78 -9.92
C LEU A 148 14.79 15.28 -11.10
N LEU A 149 15.09 15.72 -12.32
CA LEU A 149 14.44 15.21 -13.51
C LEU A 149 14.68 13.70 -13.68
N TYR A 150 15.92 13.25 -13.46
CA TYR A 150 16.25 11.82 -13.45
C TYR A 150 15.45 11.04 -12.41
N VAL A 151 15.38 11.53 -11.17
CA VAL A 151 14.57 10.90 -10.10
C VAL A 151 13.11 10.81 -10.54
N ALA A 152 12.54 11.91 -11.04
CA ALA A 152 11.15 11.99 -11.45
C ALA A 152 10.80 11.01 -12.59
N MET A 153 11.62 10.97 -13.64
CA MET A 153 11.41 10.10 -14.80
C MET A 153 11.57 8.61 -14.44
N THR A 154 12.48 8.29 -13.51
CA THR A 154 12.72 6.90 -13.08
C THR A 154 11.73 6.39 -12.04
N ARG A 155 10.69 7.17 -11.68
CA ARG A 155 9.59 6.66 -10.83
C ARG A 155 8.57 5.85 -11.60
N ALA A 156 8.57 5.97 -12.93
CA ALA A 156 7.65 5.24 -13.81
C ALA A 156 8.13 3.81 -14.01
N ARG A 157 7.23 2.83 -13.79
CA ARG A 157 7.46 1.43 -14.12
C ARG A 157 7.08 1.12 -15.57
N ASP A 158 5.85 1.47 -15.97
CA ASP A 158 5.28 1.06 -17.25
C ASP A 158 5.16 2.24 -18.21
N HIS A 159 4.65 3.38 -17.74
CA HIS A 159 4.39 4.56 -18.58
C HIS A 159 4.84 5.87 -17.94
N LEU A 160 5.55 6.67 -18.73
CA LEU A 160 5.95 8.04 -18.40
C LEU A 160 5.29 9.02 -19.37
N VAL A 161 4.54 9.98 -18.82
CA VAL A 161 3.93 11.08 -19.56
C VAL A 161 4.61 12.38 -19.15
N VAL A 162 5.08 13.16 -20.12
CA VAL A 162 5.80 14.42 -19.87
C VAL A 162 5.13 15.59 -20.59
N GLY A 163 4.89 16.68 -19.85
CA GLY A 163 4.50 17.96 -20.44
C GLY A 163 5.72 18.73 -20.95
N VAL A 164 5.78 19.00 -22.25
CA VAL A 164 6.90 19.73 -22.91
C VAL A 164 6.54 21.15 -23.34
N HIS A 165 5.42 21.69 -22.86
CA HIS A 165 5.02 23.06 -23.14
C HIS A 165 5.99 24.05 -22.49
N HIS A 166 6.53 25.00 -23.26
CA HIS A 166 7.50 25.99 -22.80
C HIS A 166 7.41 27.28 -23.63
N LYS A 167 8.04 28.36 -23.18
CA LYS A 167 8.03 29.64 -23.91
C LYS A 167 9.13 29.64 -24.96
N VAL A 168 8.80 30.15 -26.14
CA VAL A 168 9.78 30.43 -27.20
C VAL A 168 9.83 31.94 -27.41
N ARG A 169 11.00 32.56 -27.24
CA ARG A 169 11.22 34.00 -27.44
C ARG A 169 12.17 34.21 -28.61
N ASN A 170 11.75 34.97 -29.61
CA ASN A 170 12.54 35.25 -30.82
C ASN A 170 13.11 33.98 -31.48
N GLY A 171 12.35 32.88 -31.49
CA GLY A 171 12.77 31.60 -32.06
C GLY A 171 13.75 30.79 -31.20
N THR A 172 14.09 31.25 -29.99
CA THR A 172 14.93 30.52 -29.04
C THR A 172 14.07 30.00 -27.87
N PRO A 173 14.14 28.69 -27.54
CA PRO A 173 13.50 28.14 -26.35
C PRO A 173 14.01 28.78 -25.05
N ASP A 174 13.18 28.79 -24.01
CA ASP A 174 13.61 29.16 -22.65
C ASP A 174 14.52 28.09 -22.03
N ASN A 175 15.04 28.36 -20.83
CA ASN A 175 15.94 27.45 -20.11
C ASN A 175 15.18 26.44 -19.22
N SER A 176 13.90 26.17 -19.53
CA SER A 176 13.08 25.26 -18.74
C SER A 176 13.44 23.79 -18.98
N GLN A 177 13.04 22.92 -18.05
CA GLN A 177 13.21 21.47 -18.23
C GLN A 177 12.33 20.95 -19.37
N ALA A 178 11.18 21.57 -19.62
CA ALA A 178 10.31 21.26 -20.75
C ALA A 178 11.00 21.51 -22.10
N ALA A 179 11.71 22.62 -22.26
CA ALA A 179 12.48 22.92 -23.47
C ALA A 179 13.59 21.88 -23.73
N ALA A 180 14.34 21.54 -22.67
CA ALA A 180 15.40 20.52 -22.75
C ALA A 180 14.85 19.13 -23.12
N LEU A 181 13.70 18.74 -22.56
CA LEU A 181 13.03 17.48 -22.91
C LEU A 181 12.50 17.49 -24.34
N GLU A 182 11.94 18.60 -24.82
CA GLU A 182 11.48 18.70 -26.20
C GLU A 182 12.65 18.51 -27.19
N GLU A 183 13.81 19.09 -26.89
CA GLU A 183 15.03 18.89 -27.68
C GLU A 183 15.47 17.42 -27.69
N LEU A 184 15.48 16.76 -26.52
CA LEU A 184 15.77 15.32 -26.42
C LEU A 184 14.77 14.46 -27.21
N CYS A 185 13.47 14.77 -27.12
CA CYS A 185 12.44 14.12 -27.92
C CYS A 185 12.71 14.30 -29.43
N ARG A 186 13.03 15.52 -29.86
CA ARG A 186 13.34 15.80 -31.27
C ARG A 186 14.57 15.04 -31.76
N ALA A 187 15.61 14.92 -30.93
CA ALA A 187 16.82 14.18 -31.23
C ALA A 187 16.61 12.65 -31.24
N HIS A 188 15.63 12.15 -30.48
CA HIS A 188 15.39 10.71 -30.30
C HIS A 188 13.93 10.33 -30.57
N PRO A 189 13.45 10.44 -31.82
CA PRO A 189 12.03 10.22 -32.18
C PRO A 189 11.52 8.80 -31.94
N LEU A 190 12.43 7.83 -31.76
CA LEU A 190 12.06 6.42 -31.49
C LEU A 190 11.82 6.13 -30.01
N LEU A 191 12.20 7.04 -29.10
CA LEU A 191 12.09 6.83 -27.65
C LEU A 191 10.79 7.36 -27.06
N TRP A 192 9.94 7.99 -27.88
CA TRP A 192 8.67 8.56 -27.43
C TRP A 192 7.64 8.49 -28.54
N ARG A 193 6.38 8.70 -28.15
CA ARG A 193 5.27 8.91 -29.07
C ARG A 193 4.46 10.11 -28.60
N ARG A 194 4.00 10.93 -29.56
CA ARG A 194 3.03 11.97 -29.23
C ARG A 194 1.73 11.29 -28.85
N LEU A 195 1.19 11.62 -27.67
CA LEU A 195 -0.19 11.27 -27.36
C LEU A 195 -1.08 11.99 -28.38
N PRO A 196 -2.02 11.30 -29.04
CA PRO A 196 -2.94 11.95 -29.97
C PRO A 196 -3.60 13.13 -29.26
N ASP A 197 -3.83 14.22 -29.98
CA ASP A 197 -4.49 15.39 -29.41
C ASP A 197 -5.84 14.91 -28.84
N ILE A 198 -5.94 14.89 -27.51
CA ILE A 198 -7.20 14.66 -26.85
C ILE A 198 -7.91 16.00 -27.02
N ASP A 199 -8.93 16.04 -27.90
CA ASP A 199 -9.85 17.17 -28.00
C ASP A 199 -10.62 17.27 -26.66
N VAL A 200 -9.96 17.81 -25.64
CA VAL A 200 -10.64 18.28 -24.44
C VAL A 200 -11.14 19.66 -24.81
N GLU A 201 -12.44 19.80 -25.09
CA GLU A 201 -13.00 21.12 -25.42
C GLU A 201 -12.59 22.13 -24.33
N PRO A 202 -11.93 23.26 -24.68
CA PRO A 202 -11.39 24.21 -23.71
C PRO A 202 -12.39 24.76 -22.69
N ALA A 203 -13.70 24.65 -23.00
CA ALA A 203 -14.81 25.02 -22.12
C ALA A 203 -14.72 24.35 -20.73
N LEU A 204 -14.15 23.15 -20.66
CA LEU A 204 -14.01 22.32 -19.45
C LEU A 204 -12.98 22.84 -18.43
N VAL A 205 -11.93 23.54 -18.91
CA VAL A 205 -10.86 24.06 -18.06
C VAL A 205 -11.18 25.48 -17.57
N GLY A 206 -11.82 26.29 -18.43
CA GLY A 206 -12.20 27.68 -18.10
C GLY A 206 -13.26 27.80 -16.99
N ALA A 207 -14.26 26.90 -16.97
CA ALA A 207 -15.34 26.93 -15.99
C ALA A 207 -14.86 26.71 -14.54
N ARG A 208 -13.74 26.02 -14.32
CA ARG A 208 -13.20 25.75 -12.97
C ARG A 208 -12.39 26.91 -12.38
N VAL A 209 -11.79 27.77 -13.21
CA VAL A 209 -10.99 28.90 -12.71
C VAL A 209 -11.90 30.05 -12.26
N ALA A 210 -12.99 30.31 -12.97
CA ALA A 210 -13.93 31.39 -12.64
C ALA A 210 -14.78 31.10 -11.39
N ALA A 211 -15.17 29.84 -11.16
CA ALA A 211 -16.00 29.44 -10.03
C ALA A 211 -15.25 29.47 -8.67
N SER A 212 -13.92 29.50 -8.67
CA SER A 212 -13.11 29.55 -7.45
C SER A 212 -12.78 30.97 -6.98
N THR A 213 -12.94 32.01 -7.81
CA THR A 213 -12.41 33.35 -7.50
C THR A 213 -13.45 34.42 -7.20
N ASN A 214 -14.75 34.25 -7.49
CA ASN A 214 -15.73 35.30 -7.22
C ASN A 214 -16.90 34.80 -6.36
N GLY A 215 -16.72 34.87 -5.05
CA GLY A 215 -17.83 35.16 -4.15
C GLY A 215 -18.24 36.63 -4.30
N HIS A 216 -19.54 36.86 -4.47
CA HIS A 216 -20.24 38.15 -4.41
C HIS A 216 -20.18 39.05 -5.66
N ASN A 217 -21.15 38.91 -6.56
CA ASN A 217 -22.18 39.92 -6.77
C ASN A 217 -23.18 39.47 -7.85
N GLY A 218 -24.47 39.69 -7.59
CA GLY A 218 -25.56 39.33 -8.48
C GLY A 218 -25.76 40.31 -9.63
N ALA A 219 -26.11 39.79 -10.80
CA ALA A 219 -26.96 40.41 -11.81
C ALA A 219 -27.38 39.33 -12.84
N HIS A 220 -28.65 39.36 -13.28
CA HIS A 220 -29.22 38.40 -14.23
C HIS A 220 -28.95 38.75 -15.72
N ALA A 221 -28.98 37.70 -16.56
CA ALA A 221 -29.09 37.60 -18.04
C ALA A 221 -27.76 37.46 -18.84
N PRO A 222 -27.71 36.87 -20.06
CA PRO A 222 -28.51 35.83 -20.73
C PRO A 222 -27.70 34.51 -20.96
N ALA A 223 -26.61 34.31 -20.20
CA ALA A 223 -25.64 33.21 -20.35
C ALA A 223 -26.15 31.81 -19.93
N ALA A 224 -27.37 31.72 -19.41
CA ALA A 224 -27.89 30.51 -18.76
C ALA A 224 -28.14 29.34 -19.73
N GLU A 225 -28.48 29.60 -21.01
CA GLU A 225 -28.71 28.52 -22.00
C GLU A 225 -27.41 27.97 -22.58
N GLU A 226 -26.43 28.82 -22.88
CA GLU A 226 -25.11 28.37 -23.32
C GLU A 226 -24.35 27.66 -22.19
N GLU A 227 -24.40 28.16 -20.96
CA GLU A 227 -23.84 27.46 -19.80
C GLU A 227 -24.57 26.15 -19.51
N ALA A 228 -25.90 26.10 -19.63
CA ALA A 228 -26.65 24.85 -19.46
C ALA A 228 -26.36 23.85 -20.57
N LEU A 229 -26.16 24.30 -21.81
CA LEU A 229 -25.79 23.45 -22.94
C LEU A 229 -24.35 22.93 -22.79
N ALA A 230 -23.41 23.77 -22.34
CA ALA A 230 -22.05 23.38 -22.01
C ALA A 230 -22.03 22.38 -20.83
N ALA A 231 -22.84 22.59 -19.80
CA ALA A 231 -22.97 21.66 -18.67
C ALA A 231 -23.58 20.31 -19.10
N ARG A 232 -24.52 20.31 -20.05
CA ARG A 232 -25.10 19.07 -20.61
C ARG A 232 -24.11 18.32 -21.50
N ARG A 233 -23.36 19.01 -22.36
CA ARG A 233 -22.27 18.41 -23.16
C ARG A 233 -21.20 17.82 -22.25
N TRP A 234 -20.80 18.58 -21.22
CA TRP A 234 -19.86 18.11 -20.21
C TRP A 234 -20.37 16.87 -19.48
N ALA A 235 -21.66 16.84 -19.10
CA ALA A 235 -22.24 15.65 -18.52
C ALA A 235 -22.10 14.48 -19.51
N THR A 236 -22.56 14.60 -20.76
CA THR A 236 -22.44 13.53 -21.76
C THR A 236 -20.99 13.05 -21.95
N GLU A 237 -20.03 13.95 -22.11
CA GLU A 237 -18.61 13.62 -22.26
C GLU A 237 -18.02 12.97 -21.00
N LEU A 238 -18.44 13.41 -19.81
CA LEU A 238 -18.04 12.80 -18.55
C LEU A 238 -18.62 11.39 -18.44
N TRP A 239 -19.86 11.16 -18.86
CA TRP A 239 -20.48 9.84 -18.90
C TRP A 239 -19.73 8.94 -19.90
N GLU A 240 -19.48 9.38 -21.13
CA GLU A 240 -18.71 8.63 -22.13
C GLU A 240 -17.26 8.35 -21.71
N TRP A 241 -16.62 9.29 -20.99
CA TRP A 241 -15.30 9.07 -20.42
C TRP A 241 -15.35 8.09 -19.24
N THR A 242 -16.39 8.18 -18.39
CA THR A 242 -16.57 7.28 -17.25
C THR A 242 -16.84 5.86 -17.72
N ASP A 243 -17.65 5.69 -18.76
CA ASP A 243 -17.92 4.40 -19.39
C ASP A 243 -16.65 3.84 -20.04
N ARG A 244 -15.93 4.63 -20.85
CA ARG A 244 -14.64 4.20 -21.43
C ARG A 244 -13.59 3.87 -20.37
N ARG A 245 -13.54 4.63 -19.27
CA ARG A 245 -12.67 4.36 -18.13
C ARG A 245 -13.08 3.04 -17.47
N ALA A 246 -14.36 2.82 -17.23
CA ALA A 246 -14.87 1.59 -16.64
C ALA A 246 -14.58 0.39 -17.54
N GLU A 247 -14.85 0.49 -18.84
CA GLU A 247 -14.52 -0.55 -19.83
C GLU A 247 -13.01 -0.83 -19.90
N THR A 248 -12.17 0.21 -19.87
CA THR A 248 -10.71 0.05 -19.89
C THR A 248 -10.21 -0.58 -18.60
N ILE A 249 -10.73 -0.17 -17.44
CA ILE A 249 -10.39 -0.77 -16.15
C ILE A 249 -10.84 -2.22 -16.11
N GLN A 250 -12.02 -2.56 -16.62
CA GLN A 250 -12.50 -3.94 -16.68
C GLN A 250 -11.68 -4.79 -17.64
N ARG A 251 -11.35 -4.26 -18.82
CA ARG A 251 -10.55 -4.95 -19.84
C ARG A 251 -9.10 -5.19 -19.40
N GLU A 252 -8.52 -4.24 -18.67
CA GLU A 252 -7.12 -4.29 -18.22
C GLU A 252 -7.02 -4.68 -16.73
N ARG A 253 -8.13 -5.09 -16.10
CA ARG A 253 -8.15 -5.53 -14.70
C ARG A 253 -7.29 -6.78 -14.60
N ALA A 254 -6.35 -6.78 -13.65
CA ALA A 254 -5.77 -8.04 -13.20
C ALA A 254 -6.91 -8.93 -12.72
N LEU A 255 -6.86 -10.22 -13.05
CA LEU A 255 -7.86 -11.18 -12.59
C LEU A 255 -8.00 -11.06 -11.07
N PRO A 256 -9.21 -10.89 -10.51
CA PRO A 256 -9.41 -10.85 -9.08
C PRO A 256 -8.81 -12.10 -8.43
N VAL A 257 -8.02 -11.88 -7.37
CA VAL A 257 -7.32 -12.94 -6.65
C VAL A 257 -8.07 -13.25 -5.36
N VAL A 258 -8.39 -14.53 -5.14
CA VAL A 258 -8.99 -15.06 -3.92
C VAL A 258 -7.93 -15.85 -3.17
N THR A 259 -7.62 -15.46 -1.94
CA THR A 259 -6.62 -16.15 -1.12
C THR A 259 -7.25 -17.27 -0.30
N ALA A 260 -6.49 -18.34 -0.05
CA ALA A 260 -6.97 -19.50 0.71
C ALA A 260 -7.33 -19.18 2.17
N SER A 261 -6.56 -18.29 2.80
CA SER A 261 -6.88 -17.76 4.13
C SER A 261 -8.16 -16.92 4.10
N GLY A 262 -8.44 -16.24 2.98
CA GLY A 262 -9.64 -15.45 2.74
C GLY A 262 -10.93 -16.22 2.77
N LEU A 263 -10.97 -17.31 2.01
CA LEU A 263 -12.13 -18.20 1.97
C LEU A 263 -12.56 -18.68 3.36
N SER A 264 -11.59 -18.86 4.26
CA SER A 264 -11.83 -19.28 5.63
C SER A 264 -12.44 -18.17 6.51
N HIS A 265 -12.14 -16.91 6.22
CA HIS A 265 -12.71 -15.75 6.95
C HIS A 265 -14.12 -15.45 6.45
N ASP A 266 -14.32 -15.39 5.13
CA ASP A 266 -15.60 -15.04 4.51
C ASP A 266 -16.71 -16.06 4.84
N ALA A 267 -16.39 -17.35 4.83
CA ALA A 267 -17.36 -18.40 5.16
C ALA A 267 -17.78 -18.42 6.65
N ALA A 268 -16.96 -17.88 7.54
CA ALA A 268 -17.29 -17.76 8.96
C ALA A 268 -18.27 -16.59 9.24
N GLY A 269 -18.67 -15.82 8.22
CA GLY A 269 -19.43 -14.58 8.39
C GLY A 269 -18.64 -13.49 9.12
N ASP A 270 -17.32 -13.66 9.20
CA ASP A 270 -16.39 -12.72 9.80
C ASP A 270 -16.04 -11.71 8.70
N THR A 271 -16.62 -10.51 8.74
CA THR A 271 -16.34 -9.45 7.75
C THR A 271 -14.92 -8.87 7.87
N GLY A 272 -14.03 -9.52 8.63
CA GLY A 272 -12.60 -9.36 8.56
C GLY A 272 -12.04 -10.19 7.40
N GLY A 273 -12.09 -9.63 6.19
CA GLY A 273 -11.51 -10.26 5.01
C GLY A 273 -10.01 -10.56 5.15
N PRO A 274 -9.45 -11.40 4.28
CA PRO A 274 -8.01 -11.63 4.25
C PRO A 274 -7.31 -10.35 3.81
N GLU A 275 -6.37 -9.87 4.61
CA GLU A 275 -5.56 -8.68 4.32
C GLU A 275 -6.35 -7.37 4.30
N GLY A 276 -6.73 -6.94 5.50
CA GLY A 276 -7.22 -5.60 5.77
C GLY A 276 -7.10 -5.22 7.24
N ASP A 277 -5.98 -5.52 7.90
CA ASP A 277 -5.77 -5.14 9.30
C ASP A 277 -5.44 -3.65 9.40
N GLY A 278 -6.50 -2.86 9.44
CA GLY A 278 -6.40 -1.42 9.60
C GLY A 278 -7.60 -0.72 10.21
N GLU A 279 -8.70 -1.37 10.64
CA GLU A 279 -9.71 -0.74 11.53
C GLU A 279 -10.94 -1.63 11.81
N LYS A 280 -11.11 -2.12 13.06
CA LYS A 280 -12.22 -1.74 13.98
C LYS A 280 -12.45 -2.76 15.10
N ALA A 281 -12.33 -2.28 16.35
CA ALA A 281 -13.45 -2.17 17.30
C ALA A 281 -12.93 -1.74 18.69
N LEU A 282 -12.68 -0.44 18.88
CA LEU A 282 -12.47 0.14 20.20
C LEU A 282 -13.82 0.35 20.89
N GLY A 283 -14.27 -0.70 21.58
CA GLY A 283 -15.48 -0.73 22.39
C GLY A 283 -15.24 -1.31 23.78
N GLY A 284 -14.25 -0.82 24.54
CA GLY A 284 -14.07 -1.21 25.93
C GLY A 284 -12.87 -0.52 26.59
N GLY A 285 -13.09 0.10 27.76
CA GLY A 285 -12.14 0.70 28.72
C GLY A 285 -10.67 0.93 28.31
N TRP A 286 -10.28 2.19 28.21
CA TRP A 286 -8.88 2.63 28.21
C TRP A 286 -8.21 2.25 29.54
N GLN A 287 -7.15 1.44 29.50
CA GLN A 287 -6.12 1.36 30.56
C GLN A 287 -4.83 1.99 30.04
N PRO A 288 -4.01 2.61 30.91
CA PRO A 288 -2.91 3.48 30.49
C PRO A 288 -1.78 2.74 29.78
N LEU A 289 -1.12 3.48 28.88
CA LEU A 289 -0.01 3.08 28.02
C LEU A 289 1.25 2.72 28.82
N ASP A 290 1.49 1.42 29.00
CA ASP A 290 2.83 0.85 28.87
C ASP A 290 2.95 0.29 27.45
N GLY A 291 4.08 0.51 26.77
CA GLY A 291 4.30 0.28 25.33
C GLY A 291 4.21 -1.18 24.82
N GLY A 292 3.05 -1.81 24.96
CA GLY A 292 2.77 -3.17 24.46
C GLY A 292 2.10 -3.18 23.07
N ARG A 293 2.60 -4.02 22.18
CA ARG A 293 1.92 -4.42 20.92
C ARG A 293 0.53 -5.00 21.22
N ARG A 294 -0.41 -4.89 20.27
CA ARG A 294 -1.73 -5.52 20.42
C ARG A 294 -1.56 -7.05 20.45
N SER A 295 -2.29 -7.73 21.33
CA SER A 295 -2.20 -9.19 21.51
C SER A 295 -2.43 -10.00 20.22
N GLY A 296 -3.20 -9.47 19.25
CA GLY A 296 -3.45 -10.13 17.96
C GLY A 296 -2.26 -10.02 16.98
N GLU A 297 -1.62 -8.85 16.90
CA GLU A 297 -0.44 -8.61 16.06
C GLU A 297 0.74 -9.50 16.49
N VAL A 298 0.90 -9.67 17.81
CA VAL A 298 1.92 -10.57 18.38
C VAL A 298 1.68 -12.03 17.96
N GLY A 299 0.43 -12.48 17.90
CA GLY A 299 0.07 -13.84 17.48
C GLY A 299 0.42 -14.11 16.02
N LEU A 300 0.14 -13.17 15.13
CA LEU A 300 0.49 -13.26 13.71
C LEU A 300 2.01 -13.28 13.48
N ASP A 301 2.75 -12.43 14.19
CA ASP A 301 4.22 -12.38 14.11
C ASP A 301 4.87 -13.68 14.64
N ILE A 302 4.30 -14.29 15.69
CA ILE A 302 4.71 -15.63 16.16
C ILE A 302 4.48 -16.67 15.06
N GLY A 303 3.31 -16.66 14.41
CA GLY A 303 3.00 -17.52 13.26
C GLY A 303 4.04 -17.38 12.16
N ARG A 304 4.28 -16.17 11.65
CA ARG A 304 5.28 -15.90 10.60
C ARG A 304 6.68 -16.40 10.97
N ALA A 305 7.08 -16.24 12.24
CA ALA A 305 8.36 -16.76 12.72
C ALA A 305 8.43 -18.30 12.71
N VAL A 306 7.34 -18.99 13.07
CA VAL A 306 7.23 -20.47 13.02
C VAL A 306 7.28 -20.97 11.57
N HIS A 307 6.39 -20.47 10.70
CA HIS A 307 6.33 -20.90 9.29
C HIS A 307 7.64 -20.63 8.57
N GLY A 308 8.19 -19.42 8.71
CA GLY A 308 9.47 -19.06 8.11
C GLY A 308 10.64 -19.93 8.61
N THR A 309 10.59 -20.44 9.84
CA THR A 309 11.59 -21.40 10.34
C THR A 309 11.42 -22.75 9.65
N LEU A 310 10.20 -23.30 9.67
CA LEU A 310 9.89 -24.61 9.07
C LEU A 310 10.13 -24.64 7.56
N ALA A 311 9.99 -23.50 6.87
CA ALA A 311 10.28 -23.36 5.44
C ALA A 311 11.74 -23.66 5.05
N VAL A 312 12.70 -23.41 5.95
CA VAL A 312 14.14 -23.46 5.63
C VAL A 312 14.91 -24.58 6.30
N VAL A 313 14.37 -25.20 7.35
CA VAL A 313 15.03 -26.29 8.06
C VAL A 313 14.71 -27.64 7.42
N ASP A 314 15.71 -28.52 7.36
CA ASP A 314 15.52 -29.92 6.99
C ASP A 314 14.67 -30.63 8.04
N LEU A 315 13.56 -31.24 7.61
CA LEU A 315 12.57 -31.83 8.52
C LEU A 315 13.09 -33.03 9.31
N ARG A 316 14.19 -33.67 8.86
CA ARG A 316 14.77 -34.85 9.51
C ARG A 316 15.80 -34.47 10.56
N THR A 317 16.68 -33.54 10.21
CA THR A 317 17.83 -33.15 11.04
C THR A 317 17.57 -31.92 11.87
N GLY A 318 16.57 -31.10 11.50
CA GLY A 318 16.31 -29.80 12.11
C GLY A 318 17.39 -28.77 11.82
N LEU A 319 18.21 -28.96 10.77
CA LEU A 319 19.27 -28.03 10.39
C LEU A 319 18.89 -27.26 9.12
N ASP A 320 19.26 -25.98 9.03
CA ASP A 320 19.17 -25.22 7.79
C ASP A 320 20.31 -25.56 6.80
N ALA A 321 20.28 -24.96 5.62
CA ALA A 321 21.32 -25.17 4.59
C ALA A 321 22.74 -24.75 5.01
N ARG A 322 22.88 -23.98 6.10
CA ARG A 322 24.15 -23.52 6.67
C ARG A 322 24.60 -24.39 7.85
N GLY A 323 23.83 -25.41 8.22
CA GLY A 323 24.08 -26.26 9.38
C GLY A 323 23.69 -25.62 10.72
N VAL A 324 22.86 -24.57 10.70
CA VAL A 324 22.34 -23.93 11.91
C VAL A 324 21.10 -24.68 12.38
N ASP A 325 21.00 -24.98 13.67
CA ASP A 325 19.86 -25.70 14.23
C ASP A 325 18.57 -24.87 14.23
N ALA A 326 17.43 -25.58 14.20
CA ALA A 326 16.10 -25.01 14.12
C ALA A 326 15.77 -24.09 15.31
N GLU A 327 16.34 -24.34 16.49
CA GLU A 327 16.16 -23.47 17.64
C GLU A 327 16.81 -22.11 17.41
N ALA A 328 18.06 -22.08 16.96
CA ALA A 328 18.78 -20.84 16.65
C ALA A 328 18.08 -20.08 15.50
N VAL A 329 17.62 -20.77 14.46
CA VAL A 329 16.84 -20.15 13.37
C VAL A 329 15.52 -19.57 13.89
N ALA A 330 14.77 -20.31 14.72
CA ALA A 330 13.53 -19.85 15.32
C ALA A 330 13.72 -18.59 16.17
N ARG A 331 14.75 -18.56 17.02
CA ARG A 331 15.09 -17.39 17.85
C ARG A 331 15.44 -16.17 16.99
N GLN A 332 16.25 -16.36 15.95
CA GLN A 332 16.61 -15.29 15.02
C GLN A 332 15.37 -14.72 14.29
N ARG A 333 14.46 -15.59 13.85
CA ARG A 333 13.23 -15.17 13.16
C ARG A 333 12.23 -14.49 14.08
N ALA A 334 12.09 -14.97 15.33
CA ALA A 334 11.30 -14.29 16.35
C ALA A 334 11.81 -12.87 16.57
N ALA A 335 13.13 -12.68 16.69
CA ALA A 335 13.73 -11.35 16.81
C ALA A 335 13.49 -10.47 15.57
N SER A 336 13.56 -11.04 14.36
CA SER A 336 13.36 -10.30 13.11
C SER A 336 11.91 -9.82 12.92
N HIS A 337 10.93 -10.54 13.45
CA HIS A 337 9.53 -10.12 13.51
C HIS A 337 9.23 -9.28 14.77
N GLY A 338 10.25 -9.00 15.59
CA GLY A 338 10.18 -8.21 16.82
C GLY A 338 9.35 -8.85 17.94
N VAL A 339 9.24 -10.17 17.94
CA VAL A 339 8.66 -10.99 19.02
C VAL A 339 9.76 -11.77 19.77
N ALA A 340 10.90 -11.11 20.00
CA ALA A 340 12.05 -11.70 20.68
C ALA A 340 11.70 -12.27 22.07
N ASP A 341 10.81 -11.59 22.79
CA ASP A 341 10.33 -12.02 24.11
C ASP A 341 9.48 -13.31 24.06
N HIS A 342 9.02 -13.70 22.86
CA HIS A 342 8.27 -14.93 22.61
C HIS A 342 9.12 -16.00 21.90
N ALA A 343 10.44 -15.82 21.80
CA ALA A 343 11.32 -16.76 21.09
C ALA A 343 11.21 -18.19 21.62
N ASP A 344 11.08 -18.39 22.94
CA ASP A 344 10.90 -19.74 23.51
C ASP A 344 9.58 -20.39 23.08
N ALA A 345 8.53 -19.61 22.85
CA ALA A 345 7.26 -20.13 22.33
C ALA A 345 7.40 -20.57 20.87
N VAL A 346 8.06 -19.76 20.04
CA VAL A 346 8.37 -20.10 18.64
C VAL A 346 9.21 -21.38 18.57
N VAL A 347 10.27 -21.48 19.38
CA VAL A 347 11.13 -22.68 19.46
C VAL A 347 10.31 -23.92 19.84
N ARG A 348 9.42 -23.82 20.83
CA ARG A 348 8.55 -24.94 21.22
C ARG A 348 7.61 -25.36 20.08
N MET A 349 6.98 -24.40 19.39
CA MET A 349 6.08 -24.70 18.26
C MET A 349 6.83 -25.36 17.10
N VAL A 350 8.03 -24.87 16.76
CA VAL A 350 8.89 -25.50 15.74
C VAL A 350 9.30 -26.91 16.16
N GLY A 351 9.67 -27.12 17.43
CA GLY A 351 9.96 -28.44 17.98
C GLY A 351 8.76 -29.39 17.92
N ALA A 352 7.56 -28.90 18.28
CA ALA A 352 6.31 -29.65 18.17
C ALA A 352 6.05 -30.09 16.73
N ALA A 353 6.21 -29.19 15.75
CA ALA A 353 6.07 -29.51 14.34
C ALA A 353 7.06 -30.59 13.89
N LEU A 354 8.36 -30.44 14.20
CA LEU A 354 9.38 -31.43 13.81
C LEU A 354 9.18 -32.80 14.49
N SER A 355 8.55 -32.83 15.66
CA SER A 355 8.24 -34.06 16.39
C SER A 355 6.95 -34.76 15.93
N SER A 356 6.11 -34.10 15.14
CA SER A 356 4.84 -34.65 14.68
C SER A 356 5.06 -35.95 13.87
N PRO A 357 4.22 -36.99 14.07
CA PRO A 357 4.21 -38.17 13.21
C PRO A 357 4.13 -37.83 11.71
N THR A 358 3.26 -36.88 11.33
CA THR A 358 3.08 -36.46 9.94
C THR A 358 4.34 -35.81 9.37
N VAL A 359 4.98 -34.88 10.09
CA VAL A 359 6.20 -34.20 9.63
C VAL A 359 7.40 -35.14 9.58
N ARG A 360 7.56 -36.03 10.58
CA ARG A 360 8.62 -37.05 10.57
C ARG A 360 8.48 -37.99 9.38
N ARG A 361 7.26 -38.40 9.05
CA ARG A 361 6.98 -39.22 7.88
C ARG A 361 7.28 -38.46 6.58
N ALA A 362 6.93 -37.18 6.51
CA ALA A 362 7.23 -36.33 5.35
C ALA A 362 8.74 -36.18 5.10
N ALA A 363 9.55 -36.16 6.15
CA ALA A 363 11.00 -36.01 6.07
C ALA A 363 11.70 -37.15 5.28
N ASP A 364 11.07 -38.33 5.20
CA ASP A 364 11.57 -39.49 4.46
C ASP A 364 10.90 -39.67 3.10
N ARG A 365 10.06 -38.72 2.69
CA ARG A 365 9.36 -38.70 1.41
C ARG A 365 9.79 -37.50 0.58
N ARG A 366 9.44 -37.52 -0.71
CA ARG A 366 9.54 -36.31 -1.53
C ARG A 366 8.49 -35.32 -1.03
N HIS A 367 8.93 -34.11 -0.70
CA HIS A 367 8.06 -33.08 -0.14
C HIS A 367 8.51 -31.69 -0.61
N HIS A 368 7.57 -30.75 -0.57
CA HIS A 368 7.74 -29.35 -0.91
C HIS A 368 7.25 -28.51 0.28
N ARG A 369 8.09 -27.62 0.78
CA ARG A 369 7.73 -26.65 1.85
C ARG A 369 7.33 -25.34 1.20
N GLU A 370 6.36 -24.61 1.78
CA GLU A 370 5.85 -23.34 1.23
C GLU A 370 5.46 -23.48 -0.25
N ALA A 371 4.68 -24.52 -0.55
CA ALA A 371 4.28 -24.83 -1.91
C ALA A 371 3.22 -23.83 -2.38
N TYR A 372 3.58 -22.98 -3.36
CA TYR A 372 2.63 -22.09 -4.01
C TYR A 372 1.64 -22.89 -4.85
N LEU A 373 0.36 -22.71 -4.55
CA LEU A 373 -0.76 -23.31 -5.25
C LEU A 373 -1.62 -22.20 -5.82
N ALA A 374 -1.94 -22.32 -7.11
CA ALA A 374 -2.87 -21.42 -7.76
C ALA A 374 -3.74 -22.19 -8.76
N MET A 375 -5.00 -21.76 -8.90
CA MET A 375 -5.90 -22.31 -9.90
C MET A 375 -6.85 -21.24 -10.42
N PRO A 376 -7.22 -21.28 -11.71
CA PRO A 376 -8.26 -20.40 -12.22
C PRO A 376 -9.59 -20.71 -11.52
N LEU A 377 -10.34 -19.65 -11.23
CA LEU A 377 -11.67 -19.66 -10.66
C LEU A 377 -12.63 -18.92 -11.59
N GLY A 378 -13.93 -19.13 -11.38
CA GLY A 378 -14.98 -18.40 -12.10
C GLY A 378 -15.25 -18.93 -13.51
N SER A 379 -16.01 -18.13 -14.27
CA SER A 379 -16.43 -18.48 -15.64
C SER A 379 -15.56 -17.76 -16.67
N GLU A 380 -15.70 -18.08 -17.96
CA GLU A 380 -15.01 -17.32 -19.02
C GLU A 380 -15.39 -15.84 -19.03
N ASP A 381 -16.62 -15.51 -18.64
CA ASP A 381 -17.15 -14.14 -18.59
C ASP A 381 -16.77 -13.40 -17.29
N ASP A 382 -16.41 -14.14 -16.24
CA ASP A 382 -16.02 -13.59 -14.93
C ASP A 382 -14.89 -14.43 -14.31
N PRO A 383 -13.65 -14.27 -14.83
CA PRO A 383 -12.51 -15.07 -14.40
C PRO A 383 -11.86 -14.51 -13.13
N ALA A 384 -11.52 -15.40 -12.21
CA ALA A 384 -10.76 -15.11 -11.00
C ALA A 384 -9.58 -16.09 -10.86
N VAL A 385 -8.68 -15.86 -9.90
CA VAL A 385 -7.59 -16.78 -9.57
C VAL A 385 -7.61 -17.07 -8.09
N PHE A 386 -7.63 -18.34 -7.72
CA PHE A 386 -7.31 -18.77 -6.36
C PHE A 386 -5.78 -18.82 -6.21
N GLU A 387 -5.25 -18.31 -5.09
CA GLU A 387 -3.86 -18.57 -4.72
C GLU A 387 -3.65 -18.79 -3.22
N GLY A 388 -2.56 -19.49 -2.89
CA GLY A 388 -2.05 -19.55 -1.53
C GLY A 388 -0.80 -20.43 -1.41
N PHE A 389 -0.25 -20.47 -0.20
CA PHE A 389 0.94 -21.25 0.12
C PHE A 389 0.54 -22.36 1.09
N ALA A 390 0.68 -23.61 0.66
CA ALA A 390 0.56 -24.76 1.54
C ALA A 390 1.90 -24.97 2.25
N ASP A 391 1.90 -25.05 3.58
CA ASP A 391 3.14 -25.13 4.36
C ASP A 391 3.98 -26.35 4.00
N LEU A 392 3.32 -27.49 3.76
CA LEU A 392 3.99 -28.71 3.36
C LEU A 392 3.10 -29.57 2.44
N LEU A 393 3.59 -29.85 1.24
CA LEU A 393 2.99 -30.78 0.28
C LEU A 393 3.89 -32.02 0.17
N VAL A 394 3.36 -33.19 0.49
CA VAL A 394 4.10 -34.46 0.53
C VAL A 394 3.57 -35.40 -0.53
N GLU A 395 4.48 -36.04 -1.26
CA GLU A 395 4.15 -37.12 -2.16
C GLU A 395 4.17 -38.46 -1.39
N ASP A 396 2.99 -39.03 -1.22
CA ASP A 396 2.78 -40.28 -0.50
C ASP A 396 2.41 -41.44 -1.45
N ASP A 397 2.40 -42.67 -0.91
CA ASP A 397 2.03 -43.87 -1.67
C ASP A 397 0.56 -43.84 -2.10
N ASP A 398 -0.32 -43.33 -1.23
CA ASP A 398 -1.77 -43.29 -1.46
C ASP A 398 -2.24 -42.03 -2.20
N GLY A 399 -1.34 -41.06 -2.43
CA GLY A 399 -1.66 -39.78 -3.07
C GLY A 399 -0.84 -38.62 -2.51
N LEU A 400 -1.26 -37.39 -2.81
CA LEU A 400 -0.69 -36.19 -2.21
C LEU A 400 -1.23 -35.99 -0.79
N VAL A 401 -0.39 -35.43 0.09
CA VAL A 401 -0.76 -35.06 1.45
C VAL A 401 -0.41 -33.61 1.66
N ILE A 402 -1.40 -32.81 2.04
CA ILE A 402 -1.21 -31.38 2.33
C ILE A 402 -1.22 -31.21 3.84
N VAL A 403 -0.25 -30.48 4.37
CA VAL A 403 -0.13 -30.18 5.80
C VAL A 403 -0.04 -28.67 5.96
N ASP A 404 -0.82 -28.14 6.89
CA ASP A 404 -0.85 -26.72 7.24
C ASP A 404 -0.67 -26.56 8.75
N TYR A 405 0.27 -25.71 9.14
CA TYR A 405 0.69 -25.46 10.50
C TYR A 405 -0.15 -24.34 11.11
N LYS A 406 -0.76 -24.60 12.26
CA LYS A 406 -1.58 -23.62 12.97
C LYS A 406 -0.99 -23.28 14.32
N THR A 407 -0.80 -21.99 14.57
CA THR A 407 -0.28 -21.46 15.85
C THR A 407 -1.38 -21.01 16.80
N ASP A 408 -2.66 -21.21 16.44
CA ASP A 408 -3.82 -20.87 17.25
C ASP A 408 -3.79 -21.51 18.63
N ARG A 409 -4.16 -20.75 19.67
CA ARG A 409 -4.32 -21.29 21.02
C ARG A 409 -5.64 -22.05 21.11
N ILE A 410 -5.56 -23.32 21.47
CA ILE A 410 -6.75 -24.17 21.67
C ILE A 410 -7.16 -24.10 23.14
N ALA A 411 -8.40 -23.63 23.41
CA ALA A 411 -8.93 -23.54 24.76
C ALA A 411 -9.60 -24.85 25.21
N ASP A 412 -10.41 -25.45 24.33
CA ASP A 412 -11.16 -26.69 24.55
C ASP A 412 -11.44 -27.42 23.22
N ASP A 413 -12.06 -28.60 23.31
CA ASP A 413 -12.37 -29.44 22.15
C ASP A 413 -13.37 -28.77 21.18
N ALA A 414 -14.30 -27.95 21.70
CA ALA A 414 -15.28 -27.25 20.88
C ALA A 414 -14.62 -26.13 20.04
N ALA A 415 -13.69 -25.38 20.65
CA ALA A 415 -12.89 -24.38 19.94
C ALA A 415 -12.01 -25.03 18.87
N LEU A 416 -11.46 -26.22 19.14
CA LEU A 416 -10.70 -26.98 18.15
C LEU A 416 -11.57 -27.41 16.97
N GLU A 417 -12.77 -27.91 17.22
CA GLU A 417 -13.71 -28.31 16.16
C GLU A 417 -14.10 -27.12 15.28
N ALA A 418 -14.42 -25.98 15.88
CA ALA A 418 -14.71 -24.74 15.14
C ALA A 418 -13.52 -24.24 14.30
N LEU A 419 -12.29 -24.38 14.78
CA LEU A 419 -11.09 -24.07 13.99
C LEU A 419 -10.90 -25.06 12.83
N CYS A 420 -11.18 -26.34 13.04
CA CYS A 420 -11.10 -27.35 11.99
C CYS A 420 -12.10 -27.11 10.87
N GLU A 421 -13.35 -26.74 11.20
CA GLU A 421 -14.37 -26.39 10.22
C GLU A 421 -13.94 -25.17 9.39
N ARG A 422 -13.43 -24.13 10.06
CA ARG A 422 -12.96 -22.90 9.40
C ARG A 422 -11.81 -23.17 8.44
N TYR A 423 -10.77 -23.85 8.90
CA TYR A 423 -9.60 -24.16 8.07
C TYR A 423 -9.85 -25.27 7.07
N GLY A 424 -10.92 -26.05 7.21
CA GLY A 424 -11.31 -27.08 6.25
C GLY A 424 -11.49 -26.53 4.84
N LEU A 425 -12.01 -25.30 4.70
CA LEU A 425 -12.18 -24.63 3.40
C LEU A 425 -10.84 -24.30 2.72
N GLN A 426 -9.88 -23.78 3.49
CA GLN A 426 -8.52 -23.57 3.01
C GLN A 426 -7.91 -24.89 2.53
N MET A 427 -8.02 -25.94 3.34
CA MET A 427 -7.45 -27.25 3.01
C MET A 427 -8.10 -27.88 1.76
N ALA A 428 -9.41 -27.75 1.61
CA ALA A 428 -10.12 -28.22 0.42
C ALA A 428 -9.69 -27.45 -0.84
N SER A 429 -9.51 -26.13 -0.72
CA SER A 429 -9.07 -25.30 -1.84
C SER A 429 -7.64 -25.63 -2.26
N TYR A 430 -6.74 -25.88 -1.30
CA TYR A 430 -5.40 -26.42 -1.59
C TYR A 430 -5.46 -27.80 -2.25
N ALA A 431 -6.36 -28.68 -1.80
CA ALA A 431 -6.51 -29.99 -2.39
C ALA A 431 -6.90 -29.91 -3.87
N GLU A 432 -7.92 -29.12 -4.21
CA GLU A 432 -8.36 -28.91 -5.60
C GLU A 432 -7.24 -28.30 -6.45
N ALA A 433 -6.55 -27.27 -5.96
CA ALA A 433 -5.45 -26.64 -6.69
C ALA A 433 -4.27 -27.59 -6.93
N ALA A 434 -3.90 -28.41 -5.93
CA ALA A 434 -2.83 -29.39 -6.04
C ALA A 434 -3.20 -30.53 -7.02
N GLU A 435 -4.43 -31.03 -6.98
CA GLU A 435 -4.91 -32.06 -7.91
C GLU A 435 -4.95 -31.53 -9.35
N ALA A 436 -5.46 -30.32 -9.56
CA ALA A 436 -5.51 -29.68 -10.87
C ALA A 436 -4.11 -29.45 -11.46
N ALA A 437 -3.15 -29.01 -10.64
CA ALA A 437 -1.79 -28.74 -11.08
C ALA A 437 -0.97 -30.01 -11.36
N THR A 438 -1.19 -31.08 -10.60
CA THR A 438 -0.35 -32.29 -10.65
C THR A 438 -0.98 -33.48 -11.35
N GLY A 439 -2.31 -33.49 -11.51
CA GLY A 439 -3.07 -34.64 -11.99
C GLY A 439 -3.08 -35.84 -11.01
N ARG A 440 -2.63 -35.66 -9.77
CA ARG A 440 -2.58 -36.71 -8.73
C ARG A 440 -3.60 -36.42 -7.64
N PRO A 441 -4.33 -37.43 -7.13
CA PRO A 441 -5.30 -37.21 -6.08
C PRO A 441 -4.64 -36.81 -4.75
N VAL A 442 -5.30 -35.95 -4.00
CA VAL A 442 -4.96 -35.62 -2.60
C VAL A 442 -5.68 -36.62 -1.70
N ALA A 443 -4.91 -37.50 -1.07
CA ALA A 443 -5.44 -38.57 -0.23
C ALA A 443 -5.96 -38.05 1.12
N ARG A 444 -5.27 -37.06 1.69
CA ARG A 444 -5.64 -36.43 2.96
C ARG A 444 -5.03 -35.04 3.11
N ALA A 445 -5.71 -34.20 3.88
CA ALA A 445 -5.23 -32.91 4.33
C ALA A 445 -5.08 -32.92 5.86
N VAL A 446 -4.00 -32.35 6.40
CA VAL A 446 -3.67 -32.39 7.82
C VAL A 446 -3.52 -30.98 8.36
N LEU A 447 -4.35 -30.62 9.34
CA LEU A 447 -4.16 -29.42 10.16
C LEU A 447 -3.33 -29.80 11.38
N LEU A 448 -2.17 -29.15 11.53
CA LEU A 448 -1.23 -29.41 12.61
C LEU A 448 -1.18 -28.22 13.57
N PHE A 449 -1.87 -28.33 14.71
CA PHE A 449 -1.91 -27.29 15.72
C PHE A 449 -0.72 -27.39 16.68
N LEU A 450 0.06 -26.30 16.79
CA LEU A 450 1.38 -26.28 17.42
C LEU A 450 1.41 -25.61 18.81
N SER A 451 0.33 -24.97 19.23
CA SER A 451 0.30 -24.17 20.47
C SER A 451 0.22 -25.00 21.76
N GLY A 452 -0.11 -26.29 21.66
CA GLY A 452 -0.21 -27.23 22.77
C GLY A 452 1.14 -27.75 23.28
N VAL A 453 1.11 -28.50 24.39
CA VAL A 453 2.30 -29.23 24.90
C VAL A 453 2.72 -30.34 23.93
N GLU A 454 1.74 -30.96 23.28
CA GLU A 454 1.93 -31.90 22.17
C GLU A 454 1.20 -31.34 20.94
N PRO A 455 1.72 -31.60 19.72
CA PRO A 455 1.05 -31.19 18.50
C PRO A 455 -0.28 -31.93 18.33
N ALA A 456 -1.37 -31.21 18.06
CA ALA A 456 -2.65 -31.83 17.74
C ALA A 456 -2.81 -31.96 16.23
N GLU A 457 -2.93 -33.20 15.74
CA GLU A 457 -3.17 -33.51 14.33
C GLU A 457 -4.67 -33.72 14.07
N ARG A 458 -5.18 -33.05 13.03
CA ARG A 458 -6.54 -33.22 12.53
C ARG A 458 -6.48 -33.56 11.05
N VAL A 459 -6.93 -34.76 10.71
CA VAL A 459 -6.88 -35.31 9.36
C VAL A 459 -8.25 -35.19 8.71
N LEU A 460 -8.28 -34.56 7.55
CA LEU A 460 -9.41 -34.47 6.64
C LEU A 460 -9.16 -35.47 5.50
N GLU A 461 -9.94 -36.54 5.47
CA GLU A 461 -9.86 -37.61 4.45
C GLU A 461 -11.25 -38.16 4.13
N GLY A 462 -11.39 -38.79 2.96
CA GLY A 462 -12.66 -39.35 2.47
C GLY A 462 -13.82 -38.33 2.53
N ASP A 463 -14.96 -38.76 3.06
CA ASP A 463 -16.17 -37.94 3.17
C ASP A 463 -15.96 -36.58 3.87
N ALA A 464 -14.98 -36.47 4.79
CA ALA A 464 -14.72 -35.21 5.48
C ALA A 464 -14.05 -34.19 4.54
N LEU A 465 -13.12 -34.64 3.69
CA LEU A 465 -12.49 -33.79 2.68
C LEU A 465 -13.47 -33.45 1.57
N ASP A 466 -14.31 -34.39 1.16
CA ASP A 466 -15.32 -34.16 0.12
C ASP A 466 -16.38 -33.14 0.57
N ARG A 467 -16.86 -33.21 1.81
CA ARG A 467 -17.74 -32.16 2.36
C ARG A 467 -17.08 -30.78 2.38
N ALA A 468 -15.80 -30.71 2.72
CA ALA A 468 -15.07 -29.45 2.72
C ALA A 468 -14.89 -28.89 1.30
N ARG A 469 -14.71 -29.75 0.29
CA ARG A 469 -14.67 -29.38 -1.13
C ARG A 469 -15.98 -28.78 -1.62
N ASP A 470 -17.10 -29.43 -1.30
CA ASP A 470 -18.42 -28.93 -1.69
C ASP A 470 -18.67 -27.52 -1.12
N MET A 471 -18.34 -27.33 0.17
CA MET A 471 -18.49 -26.03 0.83
C MET A 471 -17.52 -24.96 0.27
N ALA A 472 -16.29 -25.35 -0.08
CA ALA A 472 -15.32 -24.45 -0.70
C ALA A 472 -15.78 -23.99 -2.10
N ARG A 473 -16.35 -24.90 -2.90
CA ARG A 473 -16.90 -24.59 -4.22
C ARG A 473 -18.10 -23.63 -4.13
N GLU A 474 -19.01 -23.85 -3.19
CA GLU A 474 -20.15 -22.96 -2.96
C GLU A 474 -19.71 -21.56 -2.51
N THR A 475 -18.79 -21.49 -1.54
CA THR A 475 -18.24 -20.21 -1.04
C THR A 475 -17.53 -19.45 -2.16
N THR A 476 -16.72 -20.15 -2.95
CA THR A 476 -15.98 -19.55 -4.07
C THR A 476 -16.92 -19.05 -5.16
N ALA A 477 -17.97 -19.79 -5.51
CA ALA A 477 -18.96 -19.37 -6.49
C ALA A 477 -19.70 -18.09 -6.04
N SER A 478 -20.02 -17.98 -4.74
CA SER A 478 -20.61 -16.77 -4.17
C SER A 478 -19.67 -15.56 -4.24
N LEU A 479 -18.38 -15.77 -3.94
CA LEU A 479 -17.38 -14.70 -3.97
C LEU A 479 -17.13 -14.20 -5.40
N VAL A 480 -16.97 -15.10 -6.37
CA VAL A 480 -16.81 -14.73 -7.79
C VAL A 480 -18.00 -13.87 -8.26
N SER A 481 -19.24 -14.28 -7.97
CA SER A 481 -20.44 -13.51 -8.35
C SER A 481 -20.58 -12.13 -7.68
N SER A 482 -19.74 -11.82 -6.70
CA SER A 482 -19.75 -10.55 -5.96
C SER A 482 -18.70 -9.53 -6.45
N PHE A 483 -17.77 -9.95 -7.32
CA PHE A 483 -16.73 -9.09 -7.91
C PHE A 483 -17.22 -8.32 -9.15
#